data_AF-V5YQH4-F1
#
_entry.id   AF-V5YQH4-F1
#
_cell.length_a   1.000
_cell.length_b   1.000
_cell.length_c   1.000
_cell.angle_alpha   90.00
_cell.angle_beta   90.00
_cell.angle_gamma   90.00
#
_symmetry.space_group_name_H-M   'P 1'
#
loop_
_entity.id
_entity.type
_entity.pdbx_description
1 polymer ?
#
loop_
_entity_poly.entity_id
_entity_poly.type
_entity_poly.pdbx_seq_one_letter_code
_entity_poly.pdbx_strand_id
1 'polypeptide(L)'
;MESEKTQTRVEANDTYLAPAHGWTCFHCGETFTTVGSARTHFGAMPTAEPGCMVRVSLGAERGLLMALREAESLLARYMNEDTDLHRSMYQMQARHADQLRVAEEAGYERGLRDALLERPTREGAHL
;
A
#
# COMPACT_ATOMS: atom_id res chain seq x y z
N MET A 1 40.44 -8.33 -14.03
CA MET A 1 39.04 -8.67 -14.35
C MET A 1 38.23 -8.33 -13.12
N GLU A 2 37.54 -7.20 -13.21
CA GLU A 2 36.80 -6.55 -12.13
C GLU A 2 35.65 -7.43 -11.67
N SER A 3 35.61 -7.75 -10.37
CA SER A 3 34.42 -8.34 -9.75
C SER A 3 33.37 -7.24 -9.57
N GLU A 4 32.33 -7.31 -10.39
CA GLU A 4 31.08 -6.56 -10.24
C GLU A 4 30.56 -6.67 -8.81
N LYS A 5 30.58 -5.53 -8.10
CA LYS A 5 29.91 -5.41 -6.81
C LYS A 5 28.43 -5.25 -7.10
N THR A 6 27.67 -6.32 -6.87
CA THR A 6 26.20 -6.34 -6.89
C THR A 6 25.68 -5.18 -6.03
N GLN A 7 25.17 -4.16 -6.71
CA GLN A 7 24.61 -2.97 -6.09
C GLN A 7 23.24 -3.34 -5.52
N THR A 8 23.18 -3.59 -4.21
CA THR A 8 21.92 -3.79 -3.50
C THR A 8 21.10 -2.52 -3.60
N ARG A 9 19.95 -2.59 -4.27
CA ARG A 9 19.02 -1.48 -4.48
C ARG A 9 18.48 -1.02 -3.12
N VAL A 10 18.95 0.11 -2.62
CA VAL A 10 18.45 0.72 -1.37
C VAL A 10 17.08 1.32 -1.66
N GLU A 11 16.04 0.78 -1.05
CA GLU A 11 14.72 1.39 -1.09
C GLU A 11 14.75 2.73 -0.35
N ALA A 12 14.25 3.78 -1.02
CA ALA A 12 14.54 5.18 -0.76
C ALA A 12 13.78 5.80 0.43
N ASN A 13 13.73 5.11 1.59
CA ASN A 13 13.03 5.65 2.77
C ASN A 13 13.72 5.41 4.12
N ASP A 14 14.95 4.89 4.16
CA ASP A 14 15.70 4.79 5.42
C ASP A 14 16.55 6.04 5.65
N THR A 15 16.22 6.78 6.71
CA THR A 15 16.89 8.03 7.12
C THR A 15 18.40 7.86 7.38
N TYR A 16 18.88 6.64 7.63
CA TYR A 16 20.27 6.36 8.01
C TYR A 16 20.86 5.18 7.25
N LEU A 17 22.12 5.32 6.84
CA LEU A 17 22.90 4.23 6.23
C LEU A 17 23.15 3.13 7.27
N ALA A 18 23.04 1.87 6.82
CA ALA A 18 23.32 0.71 7.66
C ALA A 18 24.82 0.68 8.06
N PRO A 19 25.15 0.65 9.37
CA PRO A 19 26.54 0.55 9.80
C PRO A 19 27.15 -0.81 9.39
N ALA A 20 28.45 -0.82 9.07
CA ALA A 20 29.15 -2.03 8.62
C ALA A 20 29.11 -3.20 9.62
N HIS A 21 28.94 -2.90 10.91
CA HIS A 21 28.86 -3.89 12.00
C HIS A 21 27.42 -4.07 12.53
N GLY A 22 26.42 -3.48 11.87
CA GLY A 22 25.03 -3.51 12.31
C GLY A 22 24.67 -2.42 13.32
N TRP A 23 23.50 -2.54 13.95
CA TRP A 23 22.98 -1.58 14.92
C TRP A 23 23.11 -2.13 16.33
N THR A 24 23.71 -1.36 17.24
CA THR A 24 23.85 -1.76 18.64
C THR A 24 22.92 -0.94 19.53
N CYS A 25 22.13 -1.60 20.38
CA CYS A 25 21.25 -0.93 21.32
C CYS A 25 22.05 -0.37 22.50
N PHE A 26 21.87 0.92 22.79
CA PHE A 26 22.50 1.58 23.94
C PHE A 26 22.05 1.01 25.29
N HIS A 27 20.80 0.57 25.41
CA HIS A 27 20.24 0.14 26.70
C HIS A 27 20.63 -1.29 27.11
N CYS A 28 20.77 -2.21 26.14
CA CYS A 28 21.06 -3.61 26.43
C CYS A 28 22.35 -4.15 25.80
N GLY A 29 23.01 -3.37 24.92
CA GLY A 29 24.22 -3.79 24.22
C GLY A 29 24.02 -4.83 23.11
N GLU A 30 22.79 -5.26 22.84
CA GLU A 30 22.51 -6.23 21.76
C GLU A 30 22.81 -5.61 20.39
N THR A 31 23.46 -6.39 19.51
CA THR A 31 23.84 -5.95 18.16
C THR A 31 23.02 -6.71 17.12
N PHE A 32 22.41 -5.96 16.20
CA PHE A 32 21.52 -6.43 15.15
C PHE A 32 22.19 -6.28 13.79
N THR A 33 22.35 -7.39 13.06
CA THR A 33 22.99 -7.40 11.74
C THR A 33 22.01 -7.32 10.58
N THR A 34 20.70 -7.42 10.86
CA THR A 34 19.65 -7.36 9.85
C THR A 34 18.69 -6.22 10.15
N VAL A 35 18.17 -5.57 9.10
CA VAL A 35 17.18 -4.49 9.24
C VAL A 35 15.94 -4.97 9.98
N GLY A 36 15.46 -6.18 9.68
CA GLY A 36 14.30 -6.77 10.34
C GLY A 36 14.48 -6.91 11.84
N SER A 37 15.59 -7.50 12.29
CA SER A 37 15.85 -7.67 13.72
C SER A 37 16.07 -6.34 14.45
N ALA A 38 16.71 -5.36 13.81
CA ALA A 38 16.83 -4.01 14.33
C ALA A 38 15.45 -3.34 14.48
N ARG A 39 14.59 -3.42 13.45
CA ARG A 39 13.23 -2.85 13.48
C ARG A 39 12.35 -3.51 14.55
N THR A 40 12.48 -4.82 14.76
CA THR A 40 11.81 -5.54 15.86
C THR A 40 12.32 -5.13 17.23
N HIS A 41 13.52 -4.55 17.35
CA HIS A 41 14.04 -4.05 18.61
C HIS A 41 13.76 -2.55 18.84
N PHE A 42 14.04 -1.68 17.89
CA PHE A 42 13.90 -0.23 18.06
C PHE A 42 12.47 0.26 17.79
N GLY A 43 11.75 -0.40 16.89
CA GLY A 43 10.42 0.00 16.45
C GLY A 43 10.46 0.59 15.05
N ALA A 44 9.31 1.00 14.52
CA ALA A 44 9.20 1.55 13.17
C ALA A 44 9.51 3.05 13.10
N MET A 45 9.50 3.76 14.23
CA MET A 45 9.68 5.21 14.32
C MET A 45 10.82 5.55 15.30
N PRO A 46 11.57 6.65 15.11
CA PRO A 46 12.64 7.06 16.02
C PRO A 46 12.19 7.34 17.46
N THR A 47 10.89 7.64 17.64
CA THR A 47 10.26 7.90 18.94
C THR A 47 9.69 6.63 19.60
N ALA A 48 9.71 5.48 18.90
CA ALA A 48 9.19 4.24 19.44
C ALA A 48 10.06 3.75 20.61
N GLU A 49 9.43 3.13 21.60
CA GLU A 49 10.14 2.59 22.75
C GLU A 49 10.91 1.30 22.38
N PRO A 50 12.24 1.25 22.62
CA PRO A 50 13.04 0.05 22.42
C PRO A 50 12.54 -1.17 23.20
N GLY A 51 12.57 -2.32 22.54
CA GLY A 51 12.04 -3.58 23.05
C GLY A 51 12.73 -4.07 24.33
N CYS A 52 14.01 -3.76 24.52
CA CYS A 52 14.68 -4.05 25.78
C CYS A 52 14.09 -3.29 26.97
N MET A 53 13.66 -2.03 26.79
CA MET A 53 13.05 -1.25 27.87
C MET A 53 11.64 -1.77 28.16
N VAL A 54 10.86 -2.05 27.12
CA VAL A 54 9.53 -2.67 27.26
C VAL A 54 9.62 -4.03 27.97
N ARG A 55 10.60 -4.87 27.62
CA ARG A 55 10.82 -6.18 28.28
C ARG A 55 11.15 -6.04 29.76
N VAL A 56 11.98 -5.06 30.13
CA VAL A 56 12.33 -4.79 31.53
C VAL A 56 11.12 -4.29 32.30
N SER A 57 10.34 -3.36 31.73
CA SER A 57 9.15 -2.80 32.36
C SER A 57 8.01 -3.82 32.55
N LEU A 58 7.88 -4.78 31.64
CA LEU A 58 6.81 -5.79 31.67
C LEU A 58 7.23 -7.14 32.25
N GLY A 59 8.50 -7.33 32.65
CA GLY A 59 9.03 -8.62 33.11
C GLY A 59 8.92 -9.73 32.04
N ALA A 60 8.94 -9.38 30.76
CA ALA A 60 8.52 -10.25 29.67
C ALA A 60 9.67 -10.89 28.89
N GLU A 61 9.48 -12.15 28.48
CA GLU A 61 10.39 -12.86 27.59
C GLU A 61 10.31 -12.33 26.14
N ARG A 62 11.38 -12.53 25.35
CA ARG A 62 11.54 -11.96 23.99
C ARG A 62 10.36 -12.29 23.06
N GLY A 63 9.75 -13.47 23.21
CA GLY A 63 8.62 -13.91 22.40
C GLY A 63 7.35 -13.06 22.60
N LEU A 64 7.09 -12.60 23.82
CA LEU A 64 5.91 -11.79 24.12
C LEU A 64 5.99 -10.40 23.49
N LEU A 65 7.19 -9.81 23.48
CA LEU A 65 7.45 -8.53 22.82
C LEU A 65 7.21 -8.61 21.30
N MET A 66 7.61 -9.71 20.66
CA MET A 66 7.37 -9.89 19.23
C MET A 66 5.87 -9.95 18.91
N ALA A 67 5.10 -10.73 19.67
CA ALA A 67 3.66 -10.81 19.52
C ALA A 67 2.97 -9.46 19.74
N LEU A 68 3.43 -8.67 20.73
CA LEU A 68 2.92 -7.33 20.98
C LEU A 68 3.14 -6.41 19.76
N ARG A 69 4.34 -6.39 19.19
CA ARG A 69 4.66 -5.53 18.04
C ARG A 69 3.92 -5.93 16.77
N GLU A 70 3.68 -7.23 16.59
CA GLU A 70 2.84 -7.72 15.50
C GLU A 70 1.39 -7.24 15.66
N ALA A 71 0.83 -7.32 16.87
CA ALA A 71 -0.51 -6.83 17.17
C ALA A 71 -0.63 -5.31 16.97
N GLU A 72 0.35 -4.53 17.43
CA GLU A 72 0.41 -3.07 17.21
C GLU A 72 0.45 -2.73 15.71
N SER A 73 1.25 -3.45 14.93
CA SER A 73 1.35 -3.24 13.48
C SER A 73 0.04 -3.58 12.77
N LEU A 74 -0.67 -4.61 13.22
CA LEU A 74 -1.99 -4.97 12.70
C LEU A 74 -3.04 -3.90 13.03
N LEU A 75 -3.07 -3.41 14.26
CA LEU A 75 -3.98 -2.33 14.67
C LEU A 75 -3.72 -1.04 13.90
N ALA A 76 -2.45 -0.66 13.71
CA ALA A 76 -2.10 0.50 12.91
C ALA A 76 -2.60 0.39 11.46
N ARG A 77 -2.55 -0.81 10.86
CA ARG A 77 -3.15 -1.06 9.54
C ARG A 77 -4.66 -0.91 9.53
N TYR A 78 -5.35 -1.45 10.54
CA TYR A 78 -6.80 -1.28 10.66
C TYR A 78 -7.21 0.19 10.86
N MET A 79 -6.45 0.94 11.66
CA MET A 79 -6.73 2.34 11.98
C MET A 79 -6.42 3.31 10.84
N ASN A 80 -5.55 2.95 9.88
CA ASN A 80 -5.16 3.84 8.78
C ASN A 80 -6.23 3.95 7.67
N GLU A 81 -7.42 3.39 7.85
CA GLU A 81 -8.60 3.48 6.96
C GLU A 81 -8.39 3.13 5.46
N ASP A 82 -7.19 2.73 5.02
CA ASP A 82 -6.91 2.10 3.72
C ASP A 82 -7.07 0.59 3.84
N THR A 83 -8.27 0.17 4.24
CA THR A 83 -8.61 -1.25 4.26
C THR A 83 -8.66 -1.78 2.83
N ASP A 84 -8.15 -2.99 2.60
CA ASP A 84 -8.25 -3.67 1.29
C ASP A 84 -9.70 -3.70 0.78
N LEU A 85 -10.67 -3.70 1.71
CA LEU A 85 -12.08 -3.59 1.41
C LEU A 85 -12.43 -2.25 0.74
N HIS A 86 -11.99 -1.11 1.27
CA HIS A 86 -12.22 0.20 0.63
C HIS A 86 -11.60 0.26 -0.76
N ARG A 87 -10.36 -0.24 -0.92
CA ARG A 87 -9.69 -0.28 -2.21
C ARG A 87 -10.44 -1.14 -3.22
N SER A 88 -10.92 -2.32 -2.81
CA SER A 88 -11.72 -3.19 -3.68
C SER A 88 -13.07 -2.57 -4.03
N MET A 89 -13.72 -1.88 -3.09
CA MET A 89 -14.98 -1.16 -3.31
C MET A 89 -14.81 -0.06 -4.36
N TYR A 90 -13.78 0.77 -4.24
CA TYR A 90 -13.49 1.81 -5.24
C TYR A 90 -13.18 1.22 -6.62
N GLN A 91 -12.45 0.11 -6.69
CA GLN A 91 -12.21 -0.58 -7.97
C GLN A 91 -13.50 -1.10 -8.60
N MET A 92 -14.41 -1.68 -7.82
CA MET A 92 -15.70 -2.14 -8.31
C MET A 92 -16.56 -0.97 -8.81
N GLN A 93 -16.61 0.13 -8.06
CA GLN A 93 -17.34 1.34 -8.45
C GLN A 93 -16.81 1.96 -9.75
N ALA A 94 -15.49 2.05 -9.91
CA ALA A 94 -14.88 2.57 -11.13
C ALA A 94 -15.22 1.71 -12.35
N ARG A 95 -15.08 0.38 -12.24
CA ARG A 95 -15.46 -0.56 -13.31
C ARG A 95 -16.93 -0.45 -13.68
N HIS A 96 -17.81 -0.30 -12.68
CA HIS A 96 -19.23 -0.14 -12.93
C HIS A 96 -19.56 1.18 -13.63
N ALA A 97 -18.89 2.28 -13.25
CA ALA A 97 -19.05 3.57 -13.92
C ALA A 97 -18.61 3.52 -15.39
N ASP A 98 -17.52 2.81 -15.69
CA ASP A 98 -17.07 2.58 -17.08
C ASP A 98 -18.11 1.77 -17.88
N GLN A 99 -18.66 0.71 -17.29
CA GLN A 99 -19.70 -0.11 -17.93
C GLN A 99 -20.96 0.70 -18.25
N LEU A 100 -21.40 1.55 -17.33
CA LEU A 100 -22.54 2.43 -17.55
C LEU A 100 -22.31 3.39 -18.71
N ARG A 101 -21.12 4.00 -18.79
CA ARG A 101 -20.75 4.92 -19.88
C ARG A 101 -20.78 4.24 -21.24
N VAL A 102 -20.18 3.06 -21.34
CA VAL A 102 -20.19 2.25 -22.59
C VAL A 102 -21.61 1.89 -22.99
N ALA A 103 -22.46 1.52 -22.03
CA ALA A 103 -23.86 1.18 -22.30
C ALA A 103 -24.66 2.41 -22.78
N GLU A 104 -24.42 3.57 -22.18
CA GLU A 104 -25.03 4.84 -22.57
C GLU A 104 -24.62 5.24 -24.00
N GLU A 105 -23.32 5.23 -24.30
CA GLU A 105 -22.79 5.55 -25.64
C GLU A 105 -23.37 4.61 -26.71
N ALA A 106 -23.41 3.30 -26.45
CA ALA A 106 -24.00 2.34 -27.36
C ALA A 106 -25.51 2.58 -27.56
N GLY A 107 -26.22 3.03 -26.52
CA GLY A 107 -27.63 3.42 -26.60
C GLY A 107 -27.83 4.67 -27.45
N TYR A 108 -27.00 5.69 -27.23
CA TYR A 108 -27.01 6.94 -27.98
C TYR A 108 -26.77 6.70 -29.48
N GLU A 109 -25.77 5.89 -29.83
CA GLU A 109 -25.48 5.51 -31.22
C GLU A 109 -26.64 4.79 -31.91
N ARG A 110 -27.33 3.88 -31.20
CA ARG A 110 -28.55 3.25 -31.72
C ARG A 110 -29.62 4.29 -32.00
N GLY A 111 -29.87 5.19 -31.04
CA GLY A 111 -30.85 6.26 -31.22
C GLY A 111 -30.55 7.19 -32.40
N LEU A 112 -29.27 7.51 -32.64
CA LEU A 112 -28.87 8.27 -33.83
C LEU A 112 -29.15 7.53 -35.14
N ARG A 113 -28.89 6.22 -35.19
CA ARG A 113 -29.20 5.40 -36.37
C ARG A 113 -30.70 5.34 -36.63
N ASP A 114 -31.50 5.11 -35.60
CA ASP A 114 -32.95 5.04 -35.72
C ASP A 114 -33.52 6.40 -36.20
N ALA A 115 -33.05 7.50 -35.62
CA ALA A 115 -33.43 8.85 -36.04
C ALA A 115 -33.03 9.20 -37.48
N LEU A 116 -31.90 8.66 -37.97
CA LEU A 116 -31.49 8.82 -39.37
C LEU A 116 -32.38 8.03 -40.32
N LEU A 117 -32.80 6.83 -39.93
CA LEU A 117 -33.69 5.96 -40.72
C LEU A 117 -35.13 6.49 -40.74
N GLU A 118 -35.60 7.10 -39.66
CA GLU A 118 -36.94 7.70 -39.55
C GLU A 118 -37.03 9.10 -40.20
N ARG A 119 -35.91 9.67 -40.65
CA ARG A 119 -35.90 10.99 -41.27
C ARG A 119 -36.59 10.93 -42.64
N PRO A 120 -37.76 11.57 -42.84
CA PRO A 120 -38.43 11.51 -44.13
C PRO A 120 -37.53 12.13 -45.22
N THR A 121 -37.33 11.39 -46.31
CA THR A 121 -36.67 11.90 -47.50
C THR A 121 -37.47 13.09 -48.02
N ARG A 122 -36.82 14.24 -48.23
CA ARG A 122 -37.41 15.43 -48.87
C ARG A 122 -37.60 15.19 -50.38
N GLU A 123 -38.21 14.08 -50.77
CA GLU A 123 -38.61 13.81 -52.15
C GLU A 123 -40.14 13.91 -52.20
N GLY A 124 -40.63 15.09 -52.59
CA GLY A 124 -42.07 15.34 -52.72
C GLY A 124 -42.52 16.79 -52.46
N ALA A 125 -41.61 17.73 -52.19
CA ALA A 125 -41.95 19.16 -52.14
C ALA A 125 -41.90 19.80 -53.53
N HIS A 126 -42.76 19.32 -54.44
CA HIS A 126 -43.21 20.09 -55.60
C HIS A 126 -44.53 19.48 -56.06
N LEU A 127 -45.62 20.16 -55.70
CA LEU A 127 -46.77 20.49 -56.55
C LEU A 127 -47.61 21.54 -55.81
#